data_AF-A0A530ZLI3-F1
#
_entry.id   AF-A0A530ZLI3-F1
#
_cell.length_a   1.000
_cell.length_b   1.000
_cell.length_c   1.000
_cell.angle_alpha   90.00
_cell.angle_beta   90.00
_cell.angle_gamma   90.00
#
_symmetry.space_group_name_H-M   'P 1'
#
loop_
_entity.id
_entity.type
_entity.pdbx_description
1 polymer ?
#
loop_
_entity_poly.entity_id
_entity_poly.type
_entity_poly.pdbx_seq_one_letter_code
_entity_poly.pdbx_strand_id
1 'polypeptide(L)'
;MQALPVAIYTVDGQGRITFFNEAAAELWGHRPVIGRDLWCGSWKLRHLDGRDMAHGECPMAVALREGRDVSWDQAIAERPDGELVPFRAHPRLLRDEAGNVVGAINTLLDLRTQTLGDEARMRLAAIVESSMDAIVSKDMNGIITSWNDAAERLFGYTPAEAIGRPVTMLIPPDRLDEEVSIISRIRAGERVPSYETMRLRKDGTLVSVSLTVSPIRDGIGRVVGASKIARDISSHKENERRIRLLMREVNHRVKNQYSVIISMIRETSKLTSTPEAFLGQVRERIMALSESHDLLVNAEWRGATVGELIQAQLKAFAAQSRVSMAGPLVVLQPNAVQYLGIAFHELATNSAKHGALSCNGGRVEIDWHVVPAGDGAETFRLVWRELDGPILDAVRARGFGLVVLERVAPQALS
;
A
#
# COMPACT_ATOMS: atom_id res chain seq x y z
N MET A 1 -56.47 -18.07 -17.54
CA MET A 1 -55.83 -17.92 -16.21
C MET A 1 -54.67 -18.90 -15.99
N GLN A 2 -54.73 -20.15 -16.46
CA GLN A 2 -53.67 -21.16 -16.22
C GLN A 2 -52.25 -20.74 -16.66
N ALA A 3 -52.12 -20.09 -17.82
CA ALA A 3 -50.83 -19.70 -18.40
C ALA A 3 -50.33 -18.30 -17.93
N LEU A 4 -51.01 -17.66 -16.98
CA LEU A 4 -50.55 -16.37 -16.47
C LEU A 4 -49.30 -16.56 -15.60
N PRO A 5 -48.24 -15.74 -15.78
CA PRO A 5 -47.01 -15.84 -15.00
C PRO A 5 -47.15 -15.31 -13.56
N VAL A 6 -48.35 -14.86 -13.18
CA VAL A 6 -48.65 -14.32 -11.86
C VAL A 6 -49.50 -15.35 -11.12
N ALA A 7 -49.16 -15.61 -9.85
CA ALA A 7 -49.88 -16.55 -9.00
C ALA A 7 -51.29 -16.02 -8.72
N ILE A 8 -52.31 -16.79 -9.12
CA ILE A 8 -53.71 -16.42 -8.97
C ILE A 8 -54.51 -17.63 -8.49
N TYR A 9 -55.43 -17.40 -7.57
CA TYR A 9 -56.42 -18.39 -7.16
C TYR A 9 -57.77 -17.75 -6.84
N THR A 10 -58.82 -18.55 -6.83
CA THR A 10 -60.18 -18.13 -6.47
C THR A 10 -60.76 -19.03 -5.38
N VAL A 11 -61.71 -18.47 -4.64
CA VAL A 11 -62.50 -19.16 -3.62
C VAL A 11 -63.99 -18.88 -3.80
N ASP A 12 -64.84 -19.76 -3.30
CA ASP A 12 -66.29 -19.51 -3.18
C ASP A 12 -66.63 -18.62 -1.96
N GLY A 13 -67.91 -18.30 -1.78
CA GLY A 13 -68.40 -17.48 -0.67
C GLY A 13 -68.20 -18.09 0.72
N GLN A 14 -67.90 -19.39 0.82
CA GLN A 14 -67.52 -20.06 2.07
C GLN A 14 -65.99 -20.11 2.25
N GLY A 15 -65.22 -19.58 1.30
CA GLY A 15 -63.76 -19.57 1.32
C GLY A 15 -63.11 -20.84 0.75
N ARG A 16 -63.86 -21.79 0.18
CA ARG A 16 -63.26 -23.02 -0.41
C ARG A 16 -62.57 -22.67 -1.72
N ILE A 17 -61.35 -23.15 -1.91
CA ILE A 17 -60.59 -22.92 -3.15
C ILE A 17 -61.33 -23.57 -4.33
N THR A 18 -61.66 -22.76 -5.34
CA THR A 18 -62.37 -23.19 -6.56
C THR A 18 -61.44 -23.31 -7.76
N PHE A 19 -60.33 -22.57 -7.77
CA PHE A 19 -59.32 -22.62 -8.82
C PHE A 19 -57.97 -22.06 -8.31
N PHE A 20 -56.85 -22.54 -8.85
CA PHE A 20 -55.54 -21.93 -8.77
C PHE A 20 -54.73 -22.25 -10.03
N ASN A 21 -53.84 -21.34 -10.45
CA ASN A 21 -52.94 -21.61 -11.57
C ASN A 21 -51.60 -22.23 -11.12
N GLU A 22 -50.76 -22.61 -12.10
CA GLU A 22 -49.43 -23.19 -11.82
C GLU A 22 -48.54 -22.25 -11.00
N ALA A 23 -48.52 -20.95 -11.31
CA ALA A 23 -47.71 -19.99 -10.56
C ALA A 23 -48.10 -19.93 -9.06
N ALA A 24 -49.39 -20.11 -8.72
CA ALA A 24 -49.83 -20.18 -7.31
C ALA A 24 -49.37 -21.48 -6.63
N ALA A 25 -49.45 -22.62 -7.31
CA ALA A 25 -48.94 -23.89 -6.80
C ALA A 25 -47.42 -23.86 -6.59
N GLU A 26 -46.68 -23.30 -7.55
CA GLU A 26 -45.24 -23.10 -7.45
C GLU A 26 -44.90 -22.19 -6.28
N LEU A 27 -45.61 -21.07 -6.08
CA LEU A 27 -45.39 -20.15 -4.96
C LEU A 27 -45.55 -20.88 -3.61
N TRP A 28 -46.63 -21.63 -3.44
CA TRP A 28 -46.92 -22.39 -2.22
C TRP A 28 -46.03 -23.62 -2.02
N GLY A 29 -45.35 -24.09 -3.06
CA GLY A 29 -44.54 -25.31 -3.03
C GLY A 29 -45.35 -26.60 -2.89
N HIS A 30 -46.69 -26.51 -2.99
CA HIS A 30 -47.60 -27.65 -2.96
C HIS A 30 -48.95 -27.28 -3.60
N ARG A 31 -49.82 -28.27 -3.79
CA ARG A 31 -51.12 -28.12 -4.45
C ARG A 31 -52.25 -28.34 -3.46
N PRO A 32 -53.10 -27.33 -3.20
CA PRO A 32 -54.29 -27.53 -2.38
C PRO A 32 -55.36 -28.37 -3.10
N VAL A 33 -56.26 -28.95 -2.33
CA VAL A 33 -57.41 -29.71 -2.83
C VAL A 33 -58.60 -28.79 -3.05
N ILE A 34 -58.98 -28.63 -4.33
CA ILE A 34 -60.14 -27.84 -4.76
C ILE A 34 -61.43 -28.34 -4.07
N GLY A 35 -62.27 -27.41 -3.61
CA GLY A 35 -63.53 -27.67 -2.91
C GLY A 35 -63.37 -28.09 -1.44
N ARG A 36 -62.16 -28.40 -0.98
CA ARG A 36 -61.88 -28.81 0.40
C ARG A 36 -61.11 -27.74 1.18
N ASP A 37 -59.97 -27.31 0.66
CA ASP A 37 -59.07 -26.42 1.39
C ASP A 37 -59.62 -24.99 1.39
N LEU A 38 -59.45 -24.29 2.52
CA LEU A 38 -60.09 -23.00 2.80
C LEU A 38 -59.10 -21.84 2.74
N TRP A 39 -59.60 -20.68 2.31
CA TRP A 39 -59.02 -19.35 2.32
C TRP A 39 -57.80 -19.14 1.42
N CYS A 40 -56.79 -19.99 1.48
CA CYS A 40 -55.61 -19.91 0.63
C CYS A 40 -54.93 -21.28 0.51
N GLY A 41 -54.17 -21.49 -0.57
CA GLY A 41 -53.44 -22.74 -0.78
C GLY A 41 -52.08 -22.82 -0.09
N SER A 42 -51.69 -21.87 0.76
CA SER A 42 -50.40 -21.93 1.47
C SER A 42 -50.37 -23.08 2.49
N TRP A 43 -49.24 -23.78 2.62
CA TRP A 43 -49.08 -24.87 3.59
C TRP A 43 -49.14 -24.33 5.03
N LYS A 44 -48.34 -23.30 5.31
CA LYS A 44 -48.44 -22.46 6.51
C LYS A 44 -48.28 -20.99 6.13
N LEU A 45 -48.89 -20.12 6.93
CA LEU A 45 -48.74 -18.67 6.81
C LEU A 45 -48.06 -18.10 8.06
N ARG A 46 -47.26 -17.06 7.85
CA ARG A 46 -46.62 -16.28 8.92
C ARG A 46 -46.76 -14.79 8.66
N HIS A 47 -46.78 -14.03 9.75
CA HIS A 47 -46.55 -12.58 9.75
C HIS A 47 -45.09 -12.26 9.40
N LEU A 48 -44.82 -11.02 9.00
CA LEU A 48 -43.45 -10.56 8.68
C LEU A 48 -42.48 -10.61 9.88
N ASP A 49 -43.02 -10.57 11.10
CA ASP A 49 -42.24 -10.73 12.33
C ASP A 49 -41.95 -12.21 12.68
N GLY A 50 -42.39 -13.14 11.83
CA GLY A 50 -42.14 -14.58 11.96
C GLY A 50 -43.18 -15.35 12.77
N ARG A 51 -44.17 -14.68 13.39
CA ARG A 51 -45.28 -15.34 14.11
C ARG A 51 -46.20 -16.09 13.15
N ASP A 52 -46.73 -17.23 13.60
CA ASP A 52 -47.70 -18.01 12.82
C ASP A 52 -49.00 -17.23 12.62
N MET A 53 -49.54 -17.30 11.40
CA MET A 53 -50.82 -16.71 11.01
C MET A 53 -51.79 -17.83 10.70
N ALA A 54 -52.95 -17.85 11.35
CA ALA A 54 -53.98 -18.82 11.02
C ALA A 54 -54.57 -18.52 9.64
N HIS A 55 -54.92 -19.53 8.85
CA HIS A 55 -55.52 -19.33 7.52
C HIS A 55 -56.83 -18.51 7.56
N GLY A 56 -57.59 -18.58 8.66
CA GLY A 56 -58.80 -17.76 8.86
C GLY A 56 -58.52 -16.28 9.13
N GLU A 57 -57.26 -15.90 9.31
CA GLU A 57 -56.79 -14.53 9.51
C GLU A 57 -56.10 -13.98 8.25
N CYS A 58 -55.94 -14.80 7.21
CA CYS A 58 -55.28 -14.38 5.99
C CYS A 58 -56.11 -13.30 5.26
N PRO A 59 -55.47 -12.49 4.38
CA PRO A 59 -56.16 -11.41 3.68
C PRO A 59 -57.43 -11.83 2.92
N MET A 60 -57.46 -13.05 2.37
CA MET A 60 -58.64 -13.59 1.69
C MET A 60 -59.81 -13.83 2.65
N ALA A 61 -59.53 -14.45 3.81
CA ALA A 61 -60.54 -14.71 4.83
C ALA A 61 -61.11 -13.40 5.39
N VAL A 62 -60.25 -12.41 5.62
CA VAL A 62 -60.67 -11.08 6.08
C VAL A 62 -61.54 -10.38 5.03
N ALA A 63 -61.15 -10.41 3.75
CA ALA A 63 -61.93 -9.79 2.67
C ALA A 63 -63.34 -10.38 2.57
N LEU A 64 -63.48 -11.71 2.61
CA LEU A 64 -64.78 -12.39 2.56
C LEU A 64 -65.64 -12.09 3.80
N ARG A 65 -65.03 -12.14 5.00
CA ARG A 65 -65.76 -11.91 6.27
C ARG A 65 -66.25 -10.46 6.39
N GLU A 66 -65.45 -9.50 5.97
CA GLU A 66 -65.79 -8.08 6.08
C GLU A 66 -66.58 -7.54 4.88
N GLY A 67 -66.72 -8.33 3.81
CA GLY A 67 -67.47 -7.94 2.62
C GLY A 67 -66.89 -6.73 1.87
N ARG A 68 -65.60 -6.42 2.09
CA ARG A 68 -64.86 -5.33 1.44
C ARG A 68 -63.52 -5.82 0.89
N ASP A 69 -62.99 -5.11 -0.08
CA ASP A 69 -61.62 -5.34 -0.55
C ASP A 69 -60.62 -4.93 0.55
N VAL A 70 -59.59 -5.75 0.74
CA VAL A 70 -58.56 -5.55 1.76
C VAL A 70 -57.23 -5.29 1.05
N SER A 71 -56.59 -4.15 1.36
CA SER A 71 -55.18 -3.92 1.03
C SER A 71 -54.33 -4.35 2.22
N TRP A 72 -53.71 -5.52 2.15
CA TRP A 72 -52.78 -6.00 3.17
C TRP A 72 -51.37 -6.05 2.58
N ASP A 73 -50.39 -5.47 3.27
CA ASP A 73 -49.11 -5.13 2.65
C ASP A 73 -48.18 -6.30 2.37
N GLN A 74 -48.20 -7.40 3.15
CA GLN A 74 -47.31 -8.56 2.99
C GLN A 74 -47.62 -9.74 3.96
N ALA A 75 -47.32 -10.97 3.54
CA ALA A 75 -47.31 -12.19 4.37
C ALA A 75 -46.19 -13.14 3.91
N ILE A 76 -45.87 -14.16 4.71
CA ILE A 76 -44.88 -15.19 4.37
C ILE A 76 -45.59 -16.54 4.25
N ALA A 77 -45.41 -17.23 3.12
CA ALA A 77 -45.79 -18.62 2.97
C ALA A 77 -44.59 -19.51 3.32
N GLU A 78 -44.74 -20.42 4.28
CA GLU A 78 -43.76 -21.47 4.54
C GLU A 78 -44.15 -22.71 3.72
N ARG A 79 -43.25 -23.13 2.83
CA ARG A 79 -43.39 -24.32 1.99
C ARG A 79 -43.15 -25.60 2.80
N PRO A 80 -43.60 -26.78 2.34
CA PRO A 80 -43.38 -28.05 3.05
C PRO A 80 -41.89 -28.42 3.26
N ASP A 81 -41.00 -27.92 2.40
CA ASP A 81 -39.54 -28.10 2.49
C ASP A 81 -38.88 -27.13 3.50
N GLY A 82 -39.65 -26.23 4.11
CA GLY A 82 -39.19 -25.23 5.05
C GLY A 82 -38.77 -23.89 4.42
N GLU A 83 -38.83 -23.75 3.09
CA GLU A 83 -38.53 -22.48 2.42
C GLU A 83 -39.58 -21.42 2.77
N LEU A 84 -39.13 -20.21 3.11
CA LEU A 84 -39.99 -19.05 3.40
C LEU A 84 -40.11 -18.15 2.17
N VAL A 85 -41.33 -18.01 1.66
CA VAL A 85 -41.62 -17.18 0.50
C VAL A 85 -42.43 -15.94 0.92
N PRO A 86 -41.79 -14.76 1.02
CA PRO A 86 -42.53 -13.51 1.21
C PRO A 86 -43.35 -13.20 -0.04
N PHE A 87 -44.61 -12.84 0.16
CA PHE A 87 -45.51 -12.46 -0.92
C PHE A 87 -46.44 -11.31 -0.51
N ARG A 88 -46.99 -10.62 -1.51
CA ARG A 88 -48.09 -9.67 -1.33
C ARG A 88 -49.37 -10.24 -1.90
N ALA A 89 -50.47 -10.15 -1.15
CA ALA A 89 -51.79 -10.62 -1.57
C ALA A 89 -52.71 -9.44 -1.93
N HIS A 90 -53.50 -9.63 -2.98
CA HIS A 90 -54.50 -8.68 -3.44
C HIS A 90 -55.85 -9.38 -3.65
N PRO A 91 -56.59 -9.72 -2.58
CA PRO A 91 -57.92 -10.31 -2.70
C PRO A 91 -58.93 -9.26 -3.19
N ARG A 92 -59.77 -9.67 -4.14
CA ARG A 92 -60.91 -8.90 -4.67
C ARG A 92 -62.17 -9.76 -4.61
N LEU A 93 -63.25 -9.21 -4.09
CA LEU A 93 -64.52 -9.92 -3.99
C LEU A 93 -65.19 -10.09 -5.36
N LEU A 94 -65.74 -11.27 -5.60
CA LEU A 94 -66.59 -11.58 -6.75
C LEU A 94 -68.05 -11.44 -6.33
N ARG A 95 -68.83 -10.69 -7.12
CA ARG A 95 -70.25 -10.41 -6.84
C ARG A 95 -71.15 -10.88 -7.98
N ASP A 96 -72.35 -11.33 -7.66
CA ASP A 96 -73.40 -11.59 -8.65
C ASP A 96 -74.07 -10.29 -9.13
N GLU A 97 -75.03 -10.40 -10.06
CA GLU A 97 -75.80 -9.27 -10.59
C GLU A 97 -76.65 -8.55 -9.53
N ALA A 98 -76.98 -9.23 -8.43
CA ALA A 98 -77.70 -8.66 -7.29
C ALA A 98 -76.77 -7.99 -6.25
N GLY A 99 -75.45 -8.05 -6.48
CA GLY A 99 -74.42 -7.45 -5.60
C GLY A 99 -73.98 -8.34 -4.44
N ASN A 100 -74.49 -9.57 -4.32
CA ASN A 100 -74.10 -10.50 -3.27
C ASN A 100 -72.71 -11.06 -3.53
N VAL A 101 -71.91 -11.23 -2.49
CA VAL A 101 -70.57 -11.85 -2.59
C VAL A 101 -70.74 -13.34 -2.85
N VAL A 102 -70.28 -13.81 -4.01
CA VAL A 102 -70.31 -15.23 -4.41
C VAL A 102 -68.96 -15.92 -4.28
N GLY A 103 -67.90 -15.14 -4.04
CA GLY A 103 -66.54 -15.64 -3.85
C GLY A 103 -65.51 -14.52 -3.89
N ALA A 104 -64.26 -14.88 -4.15
CA ALA A 104 -63.17 -13.91 -4.28
C ALA A 104 -62.05 -14.46 -5.18
N ILE A 105 -61.30 -13.56 -5.82
CA ILE A 105 -60.06 -13.83 -6.54
C ILE A 105 -58.91 -13.16 -5.84
N ASN A 106 -57.74 -13.79 -5.80
CA ASN A 106 -56.55 -13.20 -5.20
C ASN A 106 -55.35 -13.39 -6.11
N THR A 107 -54.58 -12.32 -6.23
CA THR A 107 -53.30 -12.28 -6.93
C THR A 107 -52.18 -12.24 -5.89
N LEU A 108 -51.24 -13.17 -6.00
CA LEU A 108 -50.06 -13.25 -5.14
C LEU A 108 -48.83 -12.79 -5.93
N LEU A 109 -48.13 -11.79 -5.39
CA LEU A 109 -46.86 -11.31 -5.93
C LEU A 109 -45.71 -11.85 -5.08
N ASP A 110 -44.87 -12.71 -5.64
CA ASP A 110 -43.64 -13.20 -5.01
C ASP A 110 -42.63 -12.04 -4.88
N LEU A 111 -42.15 -11.79 -3.66
CA LEU A 111 -41.25 -10.68 -3.36
C LEU A 111 -39.77 -11.09 -3.33
N ARG A 112 -39.42 -12.38 -3.44
CA ARG A 112 -38.02 -12.83 -3.40
C ARG A 112 -37.17 -12.20 -4.51
N THR A 113 -37.74 -12.04 -5.71
CA THR A 113 -37.05 -11.44 -6.87
C THR A 113 -36.73 -9.96 -6.65
N GLN A 114 -37.58 -9.24 -5.92
CA GLN A 114 -37.33 -7.84 -5.54
C GLN A 114 -36.24 -7.76 -4.46
N THR A 115 -36.33 -8.61 -3.43
CA THR A 115 -35.35 -8.66 -2.33
C THR A 115 -33.95 -9.00 -2.83
N LEU A 116 -33.80 -9.95 -3.75
CA LEU A 116 -32.50 -10.32 -4.33
C LEU A 116 -31.85 -9.16 -5.11
N GLY A 117 -32.65 -8.37 -5.83
CA GLY A 117 -32.17 -7.19 -6.55
C GLY A 117 -31.68 -6.10 -5.60
N ASP A 118 -32.43 -5.85 -4.52
CA ASP A 118 -32.05 -4.88 -3.50
C ASP A 118 -30.83 -5.32 -2.69
N GLU A 119 -30.73 -6.60 -2.32
CA GLU A 119 -29.56 -7.17 -1.64
C GLU A 119 -28.30 -7.10 -2.51
N ALA A 120 -28.40 -7.42 -3.80
CA ALA A 120 -27.27 -7.30 -4.72
C ALA A 120 -26.82 -5.83 -4.83
N ARG A 121 -27.76 -4.89 -4.89
CA ARG A 121 -27.46 -3.45 -4.95
C ARG A 121 -26.82 -2.93 -3.67
N MET A 122 -27.31 -3.35 -2.50
CA MET A 122 -26.72 -3.02 -1.20
C MET A 122 -25.31 -3.61 -1.06
N ARG A 123 -25.11 -4.86 -1.47
CA ARG A 123 -23.78 -5.50 -1.47
C ARG A 123 -22.79 -4.75 -2.36
N LEU A 124 -23.20 -4.37 -3.58
CA LEU A 124 -22.34 -3.59 -4.48
C LEU A 124 -22.02 -2.20 -3.92
N ALA A 125 -23.01 -1.52 -3.33
CA ALA A 125 -22.78 -0.24 -2.66
C ALA A 125 -21.76 -0.38 -1.51
N ALA A 126 -21.90 -1.40 -0.66
CA ALA A 126 -20.95 -1.67 0.41
C ALA A 126 -19.52 -1.95 -0.09
N ILE A 127 -19.37 -2.66 -1.21
CA ILE A 127 -18.06 -2.90 -1.85
C ILE A 127 -17.45 -1.58 -2.34
N VAL A 128 -18.25 -0.68 -2.94
CA VAL A 128 -17.78 0.61 -3.43
C VAL A 128 -17.39 1.55 -2.28
N GLU A 129 -18.17 1.60 -1.20
CA GLU A 129 -17.86 2.47 -0.06
C GLU A 129 -16.68 1.98 0.78
N SER A 130 -16.51 0.66 0.90
CA SER A 130 -15.36 0.08 1.59
C SER A 130 -14.05 0.12 0.78
N SER A 131 -14.10 0.51 -0.50
CA SER A 131 -12.92 0.65 -1.34
C SER A 131 -11.96 1.71 -0.79
N MET A 132 -10.66 1.42 -0.84
CA MET A 132 -9.60 2.41 -0.56
C MET A 132 -9.29 3.29 -1.75
N ASP A 133 -9.59 2.83 -2.98
CA ASP A 133 -9.45 3.63 -4.19
C ASP A 133 -10.68 4.54 -4.35
N ALA A 134 -10.43 5.77 -4.82
CA ALA A 134 -11.49 6.72 -5.14
C ALA A 134 -12.27 6.24 -6.37
N ILE A 135 -13.58 6.10 -6.21
CA ILE A 135 -14.50 5.67 -7.26
C ILE A 135 -15.48 6.81 -7.54
N VAL A 136 -15.44 7.31 -8.77
CA VAL A 136 -16.25 8.45 -9.22
C VAL A 136 -16.97 8.06 -10.50
N SER A 137 -18.29 8.23 -10.56
CA SER A 137 -19.03 8.11 -11.83
C SER A 137 -19.41 9.49 -12.36
N LYS A 138 -19.58 9.57 -13.68
CA LYS A 138 -20.04 10.77 -14.37
C LYS A 138 -20.91 10.42 -15.57
N ASP A 139 -21.76 11.34 -15.99
CA ASP A 139 -22.50 11.24 -17.26
C ASP A 139 -21.62 11.52 -18.48
N MET A 140 -22.20 11.45 -19.68
CA MET A 140 -21.49 11.71 -20.94
C MET A 140 -21.11 13.20 -21.17
N ASN A 141 -21.61 14.12 -20.34
CA ASN A 141 -21.22 15.53 -20.32
C ASN A 141 -20.10 15.80 -19.30
N GLY A 142 -19.64 14.76 -18.60
CA GLY A 142 -18.59 14.87 -17.59
C GLY A 142 -19.08 15.38 -16.23
N ILE A 143 -20.39 15.40 -16.00
CA ILE A 143 -20.99 15.79 -14.72
C ILE A 143 -20.95 14.59 -13.76
N ILE A 144 -20.39 14.80 -12.57
CA ILE A 144 -20.23 13.75 -11.55
C ILE A 144 -21.61 13.30 -11.06
N THR A 145 -21.83 11.98 -11.07
CA THR A 145 -23.09 11.33 -10.67
C THR A 145 -22.96 10.49 -9.40
N SER A 146 -21.76 10.06 -9.03
CA SER A 146 -21.51 9.38 -7.75
C SER A 146 -20.11 9.65 -7.22
N TRP A 147 -19.97 9.56 -5.90
CA TRP A 147 -18.76 9.88 -5.17
C TRP A 147 -18.67 9.01 -3.91
N ASN A 148 -17.70 8.12 -3.82
CA ASN A 148 -17.52 7.26 -2.64
C ASN A 148 -16.65 7.92 -1.56
N ASP A 149 -16.60 7.33 -0.37
CA ASP A 149 -15.82 7.86 0.76
C ASP A 149 -14.32 8.04 0.44
N ALA A 150 -13.74 7.16 -0.38
CA ALA A 150 -12.33 7.28 -0.77
C ALA A 150 -12.07 8.47 -1.69
N ALA A 151 -13.03 8.86 -2.53
CA ALA A 151 -12.91 10.05 -3.37
C ALA A 151 -12.92 11.32 -2.51
N GLU A 152 -13.73 11.37 -1.45
CA GLU A 152 -13.70 12.47 -0.47
C GLU A 152 -12.34 12.55 0.23
N ARG A 153 -11.83 11.43 0.74
CA ARG A 153 -10.49 11.40 1.37
C ARG A 153 -9.38 11.83 0.41
N LEU A 154 -9.44 11.41 -0.85
CA LEU A 154 -8.39 11.68 -1.83
C LEU A 154 -8.41 13.14 -2.33
N PHE A 155 -9.59 13.67 -2.67
CA PHE A 155 -9.73 14.97 -3.33
C PHE A 155 -10.18 16.10 -2.39
N GLY A 156 -10.70 15.78 -1.20
CA GLY A 156 -11.13 16.74 -0.18
C GLY A 156 -12.51 17.35 -0.40
N TYR A 157 -13.28 16.86 -1.37
CA TYR A 157 -14.66 17.30 -1.62
C TYR A 157 -15.65 16.29 -1.04
N THR A 158 -16.65 16.78 -0.33
CA THR A 158 -17.77 15.94 0.11
C THR A 158 -18.63 15.51 -1.09
N PRO A 159 -19.40 14.41 -1.01
CA PRO A 159 -20.35 14.03 -2.06
C PRO A 159 -21.30 15.17 -2.45
N ALA A 160 -21.78 15.95 -1.48
CA ALA A 160 -22.70 17.07 -1.70
C ALA A 160 -22.05 18.24 -2.48
N GLU A 161 -20.74 18.40 -2.37
CA GLU A 161 -19.99 19.41 -3.13
C GLU A 161 -19.61 18.92 -4.53
N ALA A 162 -19.34 17.63 -4.68
CA ALA A 162 -18.82 17.03 -5.91
C ALA A 162 -19.92 16.61 -6.89
N ILE A 163 -21.00 16.00 -6.42
CA ILE A 163 -22.07 15.50 -7.29
C ILE A 163 -22.78 16.69 -7.97
N GLY A 164 -23.02 16.57 -9.28
CA GLY A 164 -23.57 17.64 -10.11
C GLY A 164 -22.53 18.66 -10.61
N ARG A 165 -21.25 18.53 -10.24
CA ARG A 165 -20.16 19.37 -10.75
C ARG A 165 -19.41 18.69 -11.90
N PRO A 166 -18.74 19.46 -12.79
CA PRO A 166 -17.93 18.88 -13.84
C PRO A 166 -16.66 18.25 -13.27
N VAL A 167 -16.32 17.05 -13.73
CA VAL A 167 -15.12 16.31 -13.28
C VAL A 167 -13.80 17.03 -13.57
N THR A 168 -13.82 18.02 -14.46
CA THR A 168 -12.67 18.89 -14.78
C THR A 168 -12.18 19.69 -13.57
N MET A 169 -13.00 19.88 -12.53
CA MET A 169 -12.55 20.50 -11.27
C MET A 169 -11.40 19.74 -10.59
N LEU A 170 -11.24 18.45 -10.89
CA LEU A 170 -10.16 17.61 -10.37
C LEU A 170 -8.94 17.58 -11.28
N ILE A 171 -8.97 18.29 -12.42
CA ILE A 171 -7.95 18.20 -13.47
C ILE A 171 -7.19 19.53 -13.50
N PRO A 172 -5.85 19.51 -13.41
CA PRO A 172 -5.03 20.70 -13.56
C PRO A 172 -5.29 21.40 -14.92
N PRO A 173 -5.24 22.75 -15.00
CA PRO A 173 -5.55 23.48 -16.23
C PRO A 173 -4.72 23.06 -17.45
N ASP A 174 -3.46 22.68 -17.25
CA ASP A 174 -2.53 22.21 -18.28
C ASP A 174 -2.80 20.77 -18.77
N ARG A 175 -3.82 20.10 -18.21
CA ARG A 175 -4.14 18.68 -18.46
C ARG A 175 -5.59 18.43 -18.86
N LEU A 176 -6.38 19.47 -19.15
CA LEU A 176 -7.80 19.34 -19.50
C LEU A 176 -8.03 18.47 -20.75
N ASP A 177 -7.08 18.44 -21.68
CA ASP A 177 -7.14 17.58 -22.89
C ASP A 177 -7.19 16.08 -22.57
N GLU A 178 -6.71 15.66 -21.39
CA GLU A 178 -6.85 14.27 -20.93
C GLU A 178 -8.33 13.86 -20.89
N GLU A 179 -9.20 14.74 -20.42
CA GLU A 179 -10.64 14.46 -20.31
C GLU A 179 -11.31 14.35 -21.66
N VAL A 180 -10.90 15.17 -22.63
CA VAL A 180 -11.39 15.11 -24.02
C VAL A 180 -11.06 13.75 -24.64
N SER A 181 -9.81 13.30 -24.49
CA SER A 181 -9.37 11.99 -24.97
C SER A 181 -10.12 10.83 -24.30
N ILE A 182 -10.30 10.90 -22.97
CA ILE A 182 -11.03 9.89 -22.21
C ILE A 182 -12.48 9.80 -22.70
N ILE A 183 -13.21 10.91 -22.81
CA ILE A 183 -14.62 10.90 -23.22
C ILE A 183 -14.76 10.32 -24.64
N SER A 184 -13.85 10.64 -25.56
CA SER A 184 -13.87 10.09 -26.92
C SER A 184 -13.79 8.55 -26.91
N ARG A 185 -12.86 7.98 -26.14
CA ARG A 185 -12.71 6.52 -26.00
C ARG A 185 -13.91 5.87 -25.31
N ILE A 186 -14.45 6.49 -24.27
CA ILE A 186 -15.66 6.00 -23.60
C ILE A 186 -16.85 6.00 -24.56
N ARG A 187 -17.01 7.02 -25.43
CA ARG A 187 -18.04 7.05 -26.47
C ARG A 187 -17.92 5.88 -27.45
N ALA A 188 -16.70 5.46 -27.77
CA ALA A 188 -16.44 4.26 -28.56
C ALA A 188 -16.67 2.95 -27.79
N GLY A 189 -17.05 3.01 -26.52
CA GLY A 189 -17.24 1.84 -25.66
C GLY A 189 -15.95 1.21 -25.17
N GLU A 190 -14.82 1.89 -25.34
CA GLU A 190 -13.50 1.42 -24.93
C GLU A 190 -13.22 1.72 -23.46
N ARG A 191 -12.37 0.88 -22.84
CA ARG A 191 -11.79 1.16 -21.53
C ARG A 191 -10.49 1.94 -21.71
N VAL A 192 -10.27 2.94 -20.86
CA VAL A 192 -8.95 3.57 -20.71
C VAL A 192 -8.16 2.78 -19.68
N PRO A 193 -7.07 2.08 -20.08
CA PRO A 193 -6.24 1.31 -19.16
C PRO A 193 -5.57 2.23 -18.13
N SER A 194 -5.03 1.62 -17.07
CA SER A 194 -4.37 2.37 -16.00
C SER A 194 -3.21 3.21 -16.53
N TYR A 195 -3.18 4.49 -16.18
CA TYR A 195 -2.06 5.39 -16.46
C TYR A 195 -1.87 6.38 -15.31
N GLU A 196 -0.63 6.87 -15.15
CA GLU A 196 -0.32 7.85 -14.11
C GLU A 196 -0.58 9.28 -14.60
N THR A 197 -1.24 10.08 -13.77
CA THR A 197 -1.49 11.50 -14.03
C THR A 197 -1.57 12.29 -12.72
N MET A 198 -1.67 13.61 -12.84
CA MET A 198 -1.88 14.52 -11.72
C MET A 198 -3.34 14.95 -11.65
N ARG A 199 -3.86 15.04 -10.43
CA ARG A 199 -5.18 15.61 -10.14
C ARG A 199 -5.07 16.72 -9.11
N LEU A 200 -6.07 17.59 -9.09
CA LEU A 200 -6.16 18.75 -8.22
C LEU A 200 -7.10 18.42 -7.05
N ARG A 201 -6.64 18.67 -5.83
CA ARG A 201 -7.47 18.60 -4.62
C ARG A 201 -8.20 19.93 -4.36
N LYS A 202 -9.16 19.91 -3.44
CA LYS A 202 -9.90 21.10 -3.00
C LYS A 202 -9.02 22.23 -2.48
N ASP A 203 -7.93 21.90 -1.80
CA ASP A 203 -6.96 22.85 -1.26
C ASP A 203 -5.99 23.41 -2.33
N GLY A 204 -6.13 22.99 -3.60
CA GLY A 204 -5.25 23.38 -4.70
C GLY A 204 -3.96 22.56 -4.80
N THR A 205 -3.71 21.61 -3.90
CA THR A 205 -2.54 20.73 -4.00
C THR A 205 -2.72 19.70 -5.12
N LEU A 206 -1.60 19.30 -5.70
CA LEU A 206 -1.56 18.25 -6.72
C LEU A 206 -1.38 16.88 -6.06
N VAL A 207 -2.07 15.87 -6.60
CA VAL A 207 -1.93 14.46 -6.22
C VAL A 207 -1.55 13.62 -7.42
N SER A 208 -0.56 12.75 -7.27
CA SER A 208 -0.24 11.76 -8.29
C SER A 208 -1.20 10.58 -8.12
N VAL A 209 -1.94 10.27 -9.18
CA VAL A 209 -2.88 9.14 -9.19
C VAL A 209 -2.60 8.19 -10.35
N SER A 210 -2.88 6.91 -10.12
CA SER A 210 -3.07 5.95 -11.19
C SER A 210 -4.55 5.89 -11.53
N LEU A 211 -4.91 6.31 -12.75
CA LEU A 211 -6.29 6.49 -13.19
C LEU A 211 -6.69 5.40 -14.18
N THR A 212 -7.81 4.76 -13.93
CA THR A 212 -8.48 3.84 -14.86
C THR A 212 -9.89 4.34 -15.13
N VAL A 213 -10.37 4.27 -16.38
CA VAL A 213 -11.72 4.73 -16.74
C VAL A 213 -12.45 3.67 -17.56
N SER A 214 -13.67 3.33 -17.17
CA SER A 214 -14.51 2.31 -17.81
C SER A 214 -15.87 2.89 -18.21
N PRO A 215 -16.47 2.44 -19.33
CA PRO A 215 -17.81 2.86 -19.71
C PRO A 215 -18.87 2.27 -18.77
N ILE A 216 -19.88 3.06 -18.43
CA ILE A 216 -21.10 2.59 -17.76
C ILE A 216 -22.18 2.41 -18.83
N ARG A 217 -22.85 1.26 -18.82
CA ARG A 217 -23.89 0.91 -19.79
C ARG A 217 -25.26 0.79 -19.12
N ASP A 218 -26.31 1.18 -19.85
CA ASP A 218 -27.70 0.94 -19.43
C ASP A 218 -28.15 -0.52 -19.68
N GLY A 219 -29.40 -0.82 -19.30
CA GLY A 219 -29.99 -2.16 -19.45
C GLY A 219 -30.15 -2.67 -20.88
N ILE A 220 -29.93 -1.82 -21.89
CA ILE A 220 -29.95 -2.18 -23.31
C ILE A 220 -28.56 -2.07 -23.96
N GLY A 221 -27.50 -1.86 -23.16
CA GLY A 221 -26.10 -1.89 -23.58
C GLY A 221 -25.54 -0.57 -24.10
N ARG A 222 -26.29 0.55 -24.06
CA ARG A 222 -25.81 1.86 -24.51
C ARG A 222 -24.91 2.48 -23.44
N VAL A 223 -23.83 3.15 -23.87
CA VAL A 223 -22.95 3.89 -22.96
C VAL A 223 -23.67 5.15 -22.46
N VAL A 224 -23.88 5.25 -21.15
CA VAL A 224 -24.59 6.37 -20.49
C VAL A 224 -23.68 7.22 -19.60
N GLY A 225 -22.43 6.78 -19.38
CA GLY A 225 -21.48 7.49 -18.56
C GLY A 225 -20.15 6.77 -18.45
N ALA A 226 -19.35 7.17 -17.48
CA ALA A 226 -18.07 6.55 -17.17
C ALA A 226 -17.88 6.38 -15.66
N SER A 227 -17.25 5.28 -15.26
CA SER A 227 -16.69 5.12 -13.92
C SER A 227 -15.18 5.35 -13.97
N LYS A 228 -14.67 6.12 -13.01
CA LYS A 228 -13.25 6.40 -12.80
C LYS A 228 -12.82 5.74 -11.50
N ILE A 229 -11.68 5.07 -11.54
CA ILE A 229 -10.97 4.59 -10.36
C ILE A 229 -9.66 5.36 -10.30
N ALA A 230 -9.46 6.13 -9.24
CA ALA A 230 -8.23 6.88 -8.98
C ALA A 230 -7.56 6.34 -7.72
N ARG A 231 -6.36 5.79 -7.88
CA ARG A 231 -5.52 5.31 -6.78
C ARG A 231 -4.43 6.33 -6.48
N ASP A 232 -4.30 6.76 -5.23
CA ASP A 232 -3.19 7.60 -4.80
C ASP A 232 -1.88 6.81 -4.90
N ILE A 233 -0.90 7.35 -5.64
CA ILE A 233 0.44 6.76 -5.80
C ILE A 233 1.54 7.70 -5.27
N SER A 234 1.18 8.71 -4.48
CA SER A 234 2.11 9.69 -3.93
C SER A 234 3.16 9.03 -3.03
N SER A 235 2.74 8.12 -2.14
CA SER A 235 3.65 7.36 -1.27
C SER A 235 4.58 6.44 -2.06
N HIS A 236 4.07 5.81 -3.12
CA HIS A 236 4.85 4.96 -4.01
C HIS A 236 5.94 5.78 -4.72
N LYS A 237 5.60 6.94 -5.27
CA LYS A 237 6.56 7.84 -5.93
C LYS A 237 7.61 8.41 -4.97
N GLU A 238 7.23 8.77 -3.76
CA GLU A 238 8.19 9.26 -2.76
C GLU A 238 9.16 8.15 -2.35
N ASN A 239 8.68 6.92 -2.16
CA ASN A 239 9.53 5.77 -1.89
C ASN A 239 10.48 5.48 -3.05
N GLU A 240 10.01 5.49 -4.30
CA GLU A 240 10.88 5.34 -5.46
C GLU A 240 11.95 6.43 -5.52
N ARG A 241 11.59 7.69 -5.28
CA ARG A 241 12.51 8.82 -5.25
C ARG A 241 13.57 8.63 -4.17
N ARG A 242 13.16 8.23 -2.96
CA ARG A 242 14.05 7.93 -1.84
C ARG A 242 15.03 6.81 -2.19
N ILE A 243 14.56 5.71 -2.77
CA ILE A 243 15.41 4.60 -3.22
C ILE A 243 16.43 5.09 -4.26
N ARG A 244 16.03 5.91 -5.24
CA ARG A 244 16.96 6.47 -6.24
C ARG A 244 18.03 7.35 -5.61
N LEU A 245 17.68 8.16 -4.62
CA LEU A 245 18.64 9.01 -3.89
C LEU A 245 19.64 8.16 -3.10
N LEU A 246 19.17 7.15 -2.37
CA LEU A 246 20.02 6.22 -1.64
C LEU A 246 20.96 5.46 -2.59
N MET A 247 20.45 4.98 -3.74
CA MET A 247 21.28 4.33 -4.75
C MET A 247 22.36 5.25 -5.31
N ARG A 248 22.04 6.54 -5.52
CA ARG A 248 23.03 7.54 -5.96
C ARG A 248 24.12 7.74 -4.91
N GLU A 249 23.76 7.77 -3.64
CA GLU A 249 24.71 7.89 -2.54
C GLU A 249 25.62 6.66 -2.41
N VAL A 250 25.05 5.45 -2.49
CA VAL A 250 25.83 4.20 -2.51
C VAL A 250 26.81 4.19 -3.68
N ASN A 251 26.36 4.53 -4.89
CA ASN A 251 27.23 4.60 -6.06
C ASN A 251 28.37 5.61 -5.88
N HIS A 252 28.10 6.76 -5.26
CA HIS A 252 29.14 7.74 -4.95
C HIS A 252 30.16 7.18 -3.95
N ARG A 253 29.72 6.50 -2.89
CA ARG A 253 30.59 5.88 -1.89
C ARG A 253 31.47 4.77 -2.49
N VAL A 254 30.90 3.91 -3.33
CA VAL A 254 31.65 2.87 -4.05
C VAL A 254 32.71 3.48 -4.96
N LYS A 255 32.36 4.54 -5.70
CA LYS A 255 33.33 5.25 -6.56
C LYS A 255 34.48 5.83 -5.75
N ASN A 256 34.21 6.43 -4.60
CA ASN A 256 35.24 6.94 -3.70
C ASN A 256 36.19 5.81 -3.25
N GLN A 257 35.64 4.65 -2.85
CA GLN A 257 36.45 3.51 -2.43
C GLN A 257 37.36 2.99 -3.55
N TYR A 258 36.88 2.94 -4.80
CA TYR A 258 37.73 2.60 -5.94
C TYR A 258 38.85 3.62 -6.18
N SER A 259 38.59 4.92 -5.98
CA SER A 259 39.63 5.94 -6.07
C SER A 259 40.74 5.74 -5.03
N VAL A 260 40.40 5.32 -3.81
CA VAL A 260 41.39 4.96 -2.77
C VAL A 260 42.22 3.75 -3.22
N ILE A 261 41.57 2.69 -3.69
CA ILE A 261 42.23 1.46 -4.14
C ILE A 261 43.18 1.72 -5.31
N ILE A 262 42.73 2.46 -6.33
CA ILE A 262 43.56 2.80 -7.49
C ILE A 262 44.77 3.63 -7.07
N SER A 263 44.59 4.60 -6.17
CA SER A 263 45.68 5.44 -5.66
C SER A 263 46.69 4.60 -4.89
N MET A 264 46.20 3.69 -4.04
CA MET A 264 47.02 2.74 -3.30
C MET A 264 47.84 1.81 -4.21
N ILE A 265 47.21 1.23 -5.24
CA ILE A 265 47.90 0.38 -6.22
C ILE A 265 49.01 1.15 -6.93
N ARG A 266 48.71 2.36 -7.42
CA ARG A 266 49.67 3.21 -8.13
C ARG A 266 50.88 3.56 -7.27
N GLU A 267 50.67 3.91 -6.00
CA GLU A 267 51.77 4.23 -5.10
C GLU A 267 52.56 3.00 -4.67
N THR A 268 51.90 1.87 -4.43
CA THR A 268 52.60 0.61 -4.11
C THR A 268 53.53 0.21 -5.25
N SER A 269 53.05 0.28 -6.50
CA SER A 269 53.84 -0.04 -7.69
C SER A 269 55.10 0.80 -7.84
N LYS A 270 55.13 2.05 -7.34
CA LYS A 270 56.32 2.91 -7.40
C LYS A 270 57.41 2.50 -6.40
N LEU A 271 57.03 1.81 -5.34
CA LEU A 271 57.89 1.54 -4.18
C LEU A 271 58.39 0.10 -4.11
N THR A 272 57.78 -0.81 -4.87
CA THR A 272 58.13 -2.24 -4.88
C THR A 272 58.92 -2.61 -6.13
N SER A 273 59.99 -3.37 -5.94
CA SER A 273 60.89 -3.79 -7.04
C SER A 273 60.58 -5.17 -7.62
N THR A 274 59.76 -5.99 -6.94
CA THR A 274 59.38 -7.33 -7.40
C THR A 274 57.86 -7.53 -7.38
N PRO A 275 57.31 -8.39 -8.27
CA PRO A 275 55.88 -8.71 -8.29
C PRO A 275 55.37 -9.29 -6.97
N GLU A 276 56.17 -10.13 -6.29
CA GLU A 276 55.78 -10.77 -5.03
C GLU A 276 55.66 -9.74 -3.90
N ALA A 277 56.59 -8.79 -3.82
CA ALA A 277 56.54 -7.70 -2.84
C ALA A 277 55.35 -6.77 -3.11
N PHE A 278 55.05 -6.48 -4.38
CA PHE A 278 53.88 -5.71 -4.78
C PHE A 278 52.57 -6.39 -4.33
N LEU A 279 52.38 -7.67 -4.67
CA LEU A 279 51.18 -8.43 -4.29
C LEU A 279 51.02 -8.53 -2.78
N GLY A 280 52.13 -8.76 -2.05
CA GLY A 280 52.14 -8.79 -0.59
C GLY A 280 51.64 -7.49 0.03
N GLN A 281 52.22 -6.35 -0.38
CA GLN A 281 51.85 -5.03 0.17
C GLN A 281 50.44 -4.60 -0.21
N VAL A 282 49.99 -4.86 -1.46
CA VAL A 282 48.61 -4.55 -1.86
C VAL A 282 47.62 -5.37 -1.03
N ARG A 283 47.90 -6.65 -0.79
CA ARG A 283 47.04 -7.51 0.03
C ARG A 283 46.96 -7.01 1.48
N GLU A 284 48.09 -6.69 2.11
CA GLU A 284 48.13 -6.16 3.48
C GLU A 284 47.25 -4.90 3.61
N ARG A 285 47.36 -3.97 2.67
CA ARG A 285 46.59 -2.71 2.71
C ARG A 285 45.11 -2.88 2.37
N ILE A 286 44.74 -3.82 1.50
CA ILE A 286 43.32 -4.14 1.25
C ILE A 286 42.68 -4.70 2.52
N MET A 287 43.39 -5.56 3.27
CA MET A 287 42.91 -6.06 4.55
C MET A 287 42.73 -4.93 5.57
N ALA A 288 43.68 -4.00 5.66
CA ALA A 288 43.57 -2.81 6.50
C ALA A 288 42.35 -1.93 6.17
N LEU A 289 42.09 -1.75 4.87
CA LEU A 289 40.92 -1.02 4.39
C LEU A 289 39.62 -1.78 4.74
N SER A 290 39.63 -3.11 4.69
CA SER A 290 38.50 -3.95 5.12
C SER A 290 38.19 -3.77 6.60
N GLU A 291 39.19 -3.75 7.47
CA GLU A 291 39.00 -3.52 8.91
C GLU A 291 38.40 -2.13 9.19
N SER A 292 38.86 -1.11 8.46
CA SER A 292 38.29 0.24 8.53
C SER A 292 36.84 0.27 8.02
N HIS A 293 36.52 -0.55 7.00
CA HIS A 293 35.18 -0.69 6.47
C HIS A 293 34.24 -1.39 7.47
N ASP A 294 34.71 -2.42 8.16
CA ASP A 294 33.93 -3.14 9.17
C ASP A 294 33.53 -2.21 10.33
N LEU A 295 34.41 -1.32 10.76
CA LEU A 295 34.08 -0.28 11.75
C LEU A 295 32.92 0.60 11.27
N LEU A 296 32.94 1.02 10.00
CA LEU A 296 31.88 1.85 9.44
C LEU A 296 30.56 1.10 9.29
N VAL A 297 30.60 -0.16 8.86
CA VAL A 297 29.39 -0.98 8.72
C VAL A 297 28.74 -1.21 10.08
N ASN A 298 29.54 -1.55 11.11
CA ASN A 298 29.05 -1.78 12.47
C ASN A 298 28.47 -0.50 13.13
N ALA A 299 28.96 0.67 12.72
CA ALA A 299 28.50 1.96 13.23
C ALA A 299 27.42 2.63 12.34
N GLU A 300 26.76 1.87 11.45
CA GLU A 300 25.77 2.40 10.48
C GLU A 300 26.29 3.61 9.68
N TRP A 301 27.57 3.59 9.35
CA TRP A 301 28.28 4.67 8.63
C TRP A 301 28.28 6.03 9.33
N ARG A 302 28.04 6.09 10.64
CA ARG A 302 28.12 7.34 11.40
C ARG A 302 29.57 7.81 11.62
N GLY A 303 30.54 6.91 11.45
CA GLY A 303 31.96 7.17 11.68
C GLY A 303 32.57 6.13 12.61
N ALA A 304 33.78 6.40 13.08
CA ALA A 304 34.45 5.63 14.13
C ALA A 304 35.29 6.57 14.97
N THR A 305 35.49 6.27 16.25
CA THR A 305 36.39 7.08 17.08
C THR A 305 37.84 6.86 16.66
N VAL A 306 38.69 7.87 16.88
CA VAL A 306 40.15 7.77 16.66
C VAL A 306 40.72 6.54 17.39
N GLY A 307 40.31 6.33 18.64
CA GLY A 307 40.75 5.19 19.45
C GLY A 307 40.34 3.83 18.87
N GLU A 308 39.08 3.67 18.44
CA GLU A 308 38.60 2.43 17.81
C GLU A 308 39.37 2.12 16.52
N LEU A 309 39.62 3.15 15.70
CA LEU A 309 40.34 3.01 14.44
C LEU A 309 41.80 2.58 14.67
N ILE A 310 42.51 3.25 15.59
CA ILE A 310 43.89 2.90 15.95
C ILE A 310 43.93 1.47 16.50
N GLN A 311 43.03 1.14 17.43
CA GLN A 311 42.98 -0.18 18.04
C GLN A 311 42.75 -1.28 17.00
N ALA A 312 41.82 -1.07 16.05
CA ALA A 312 41.56 -2.02 14.97
C ALA A 312 42.84 -2.29 14.16
N GLN A 313 43.57 -1.24 13.77
CA GLN A 313 44.76 -1.35 12.94
C GLN A 313 45.98 -1.95 13.67
N LEU A 314 46.09 -1.78 14.99
CA LEU A 314 47.22 -2.28 15.79
C LEU A 314 47.02 -3.68 16.34
N LYS A 315 45.79 -4.17 16.40
CA LYS A 315 45.43 -5.45 17.05
C LYS A 315 46.23 -6.64 16.50
N ALA A 316 46.55 -6.64 15.21
CA ALA A 316 47.30 -7.72 14.57
C ALA A 316 48.81 -7.68 14.86
N PHE A 317 49.35 -6.55 15.33
CA PHE A 317 50.78 -6.30 15.44
C PHE A 317 51.31 -6.31 16.87
N ALA A 318 50.49 -5.96 17.86
CA ALA A 318 50.93 -5.84 19.24
C ALA A 318 49.86 -6.29 20.24
N ALA A 319 50.31 -6.91 21.34
CA ALA A 319 49.46 -7.11 22.50
C ALA A 319 49.12 -5.77 23.15
N GLN A 320 47.95 -5.69 23.78
CA GLN A 320 47.42 -4.44 24.36
C GLN A 320 48.34 -3.84 25.44
N SER A 321 49.17 -4.65 26.11
CA SER A 321 50.16 -4.19 27.10
C SER A 321 51.35 -3.44 26.50
N ARG A 322 51.55 -3.51 25.18
CA ARG A 322 52.66 -2.84 24.46
C ARG A 322 52.23 -1.54 23.78
N VAL A 323 50.94 -1.20 23.84
CA VAL A 323 50.36 -0.03 23.17
C VAL A 323 49.65 0.83 24.21
N SER A 324 50.06 2.08 24.34
CA SER A 324 49.37 3.10 25.13
C SER A 324 48.68 4.09 24.19
N MET A 325 47.44 4.45 24.50
CA MET A 325 46.64 5.38 23.70
C MET A 325 45.95 6.38 24.63
N ALA A 326 46.11 7.67 24.37
CA ALA A 326 45.46 8.73 25.14
C ALA A 326 44.99 9.87 24.24
N GLY A 327 43.77 10.36 24.48
CA GLY A 327 43.23 11.53 23.79
C GLY A 327 41.75 11.71 24.02
N PRO A 328 41.17 12.85 23.58
CA PRO A 328 39.74 13.11 23.71
C PRO A 328 38.92 12.21 22.76
N LEU A 329 37.64 12.05 23.07
CA LEU A 329 36.70 11.36 22.19
C LEU A 329 36.49 12.19 20.92
N VAL A 330 37.09 11.75 19.81
CA VAL A 330 36.95 12.36 18.49
C VAL A 330 36.34 11.33 17.56
N VAL A 331 35.16 11.64 16.98
CA VAL A 331 34.48 10.80 16.00
C VAL A 331 34.90 11.24 14.60
N LEU A 332 35.56 10.35 13.89
CA LEU A 332 36.00 10.55 12.51
C LEU A 332 34.85 10.27 11.55
N GLN A 333 34.68 11.16 10.56
CA GLN A 333 33.74 10.94 9.46
C GLN A 333 34.17 9.74 8.59
N PRO A 334 33.26 9.09 7.84
CA PRO A 334 33.57 7.89 7.08
C PRO A 334 34.77 7.99 6.12
N ASN A 335 34.94 9.12 5.44
CA ASN A 335 36.11 9.34 4.59
C ASN A 335 37.40 9.37 5.43
N ALA A 336 37.42 10.10 6.53
CA ALA A 336 38.56 10.16 7.44
C ALA A 336 38.91 8.78 8.02
N VAL A 337 37.91 7.96 8.37
CA VAL A 337 38.14 6.58 8.84
C VAL A 337 38.90 5.74 7.80
N GLN A 338 38.52 5.82 6.52
CA GLN A 338 39.18 5.06 5.46
C GLN A 338 40.63 5.50 5.24
N TYR A 339 40.88 6.80 5.22
CA TYR A 339 42.21 7.34 4.93
C TYR A 339 43.17 7.24 6.12
N LEU A 340 42.71 7.57 7.32
CA LEU A 340 43.51 7.42 8.55
C LEU A 340 43.73 5.95 8.90
N GLY A 341 42.78 5.07 8.59
CA GLY A 341 42.93 3.63 8.81
C GLY A 341 44.15 3.08 8.06
N ILE A 342 44.30 3.44 6.78
CA ILE A 342 45.49 3.09 6.00
C ILE A 342 46.76 3.73 6.61
N ALA A 343 46.70 4.99 7.04
CA ALA A 343 47.84 5.66 7.64
C ALA A 343 48.34 4.96 8.92
N PHE A 344 47.42 4.61 9.82
CA PHE A 344 47.73 3.91 11.05
C PHE A 344 48.21 2.48 10.79
N HIS A 345 47.65 1.81 9.78
CA HIS A 345 48.15 0.51 9.35
C HIS A 345 49.62 0.55 8.92
N GLU A 346 50.00 1.57 8.14
CA GLU A 346 51.38 1.75 7.69
C GLU A 346 52.32 2.05 8.86
N LEU A 347 51.90 2.88 9.82
CA LEU A 347 52.67 3.13 11.05
C LEU A 347 52.85 1.86 11.88
N ALA A 348 51.79 1.09 12.08
CA ALA A 348 51.84 -0.19 12.80
C ALA A 348 52.76 -1.19 12.12
N THR A 349 52.66 -1.32 10.79
CA THR A 349 53.50 -2.20 9.98
C THR A 349 54.96 -1.80 10.03
N ASN A 350 55.27 -0.50 9.94
CA ASN A 350 56.64 0.01 10.05
C ASN A 350 57.22 -0.26 11.43
N SER A 351 56.44 -0.02 12.49
CA SER A 351 56.89 -0.33 13.85
C SER A 351 57.17 -1.82 14.03
N ALA A 352 56.33 -2.69 13.47
CA ALA A 352 56.49 -4.15 13.58
C ALA A 352 57.66 -4.70 12.76
N LYS A 353 57.93 -4.13 11.57
CA LYS A 353 59.00 -4.60 10.68
C LYS A 353 60.36 -3.99 11.00
N HIS A 354 60.40 -2.73 11.43
CA HIS A 354 61.62 -1.94 11.53
C HIS A 354 61.77 -1.16 12.84
N GLY A 355 60.69 -0.96 13.60
CA GLY A 355 60.67 -0.09 14.77
C GLY A 355 60.52 -0.84 16.09
N ALA A 356 59.91 -0.19 17.08
CA ALA A 356 59.79 -0.70 18.45
C ALA A 356 59.04 -2.03 18.54
N LEU A 357 57.99 -2.24 17.74
CA LEU A 357 57.24 -3.50 17.80
C LEU A 357 58.01 -4.72 17.29
N SER A 358 59.10 -4.51 16.54
CA SER A 358 59.99 -5.59 16.07
C SER A 358 60.82 -6.25 17.18
N CYS A 359 61.08 -5.53 18.29
CA CYS A 359 61.89 -6.02 19.40
C CYS A 359 61.03 -6.56 20.55
N ASN A 360 61.57 -7.48 21.35
CA ASN A 360 60.88 -7.97 22.54
C ASN A 360 60.92 -6.87 23.63
N GLY A 361 59.75 -6.37 24.04
CA GLY A 361 59.62 -5.30 25.05
C GLY A 361 59.45 -3.88 24.51
N GLY A 362 59.64 -3.65 23.20
CA GLY A 362 59.39 -2.34 22.60
C GLY A 362 57.92 -1.92 22.69
N ARG A 363 57.66 -0.61 22.77
CA ARG A 363 56.32 -0.05 23.03
C ARG A 363 55.97 1.05 22.05
N VAL A 364 54.67 1.25 21.84
CA VAL A 364 54.13 2.36 21.06
C VAL A 364 53.21 3.18 21.97
N GLU A 365 53.45 4.48 22.04
CA GLU A 365 52.56 5.44 22.70
C GLU A 365 51.94 6.37 21.67
N ILE A 366 50.61 6.52 21.74
CA ILE A 366 49.84 7.30 20.78
C ILE A 366 48.99 8.32 21.54
N ASP A 367 49.33 9.59 21.37
CA ASP A 367 48.62 10.71 21.99
C ASP A 367 47.94 11.54 20.91
N TRP A 368 46.68 11.95 21.10
CA TRP A 368 46.04 12.93 20.20
C TRP A 368 45.27 14.02 20.94
N HIS A 369 45.21 15.20 20.33
CA HIS A 369 44.49 16.37 20.83
C HIS A 369 43.91 17.19 19.66
N VAL A 370 42.83 17.92 19.94
CA VAL A 370 42.30 18.95 19.04
C VAL A 370 42.69 20.31 19.62
N VAL A 371 43.42 21.10 18.85
CA VAL A 371 43.98 22.39 19.29
C VAL A 371 43.39 23.49 18.41
N PRO A 372 42.93 24.63 18.97
CA PRO A 372 42.52 25.78 18.17
C PRO A 372 43.68 26.27 17.31
N ALA A 373 43.45 26.44 16.01
CA ALA A 373 44.33 27.12 15.10
C ALA A 373 44.11 28.64 15.17
N GLY A 374 45.15 29.42 14.90
CA GLY A 374 45.12 30.89 15.03
C GLY A 374 44.16 31.61 14.07
N ASP A 375 43.55 30.90 13.13
CA ASP A 375 42.56 31.36 12.16
C ASP A 375 41.11 30.97 12.51
N GLY A 376 40.89 30.33 13.67
CA GLY A 376 39.58 29.84 14.10
C GLY A 376 39.24 28.44 13.61
N ALA A 377 40.13 27.78 12.84
CA ALA A 377 40.00 26.35 12.54
C ALA A 377 40.43 25.49 13.75
N GLU A 378 40.08 24.21 13.75
CA GLU A 378 40.59 23.24 14.72
C GLU A 378 41.69 22.39 14.06
N THR A 379 42.82 22.23 14.74
CA THR A 379 43.91 21.35 14.30
C THR A 379 43.87 20.05 15.08
N PHE A 380 43.64 18.94 14.36
CA PHE A 380 43.86 17.61 14.90
C PHE A 380 45.35 17.28 14.91
N ARG A 381 45.92 17.07 16.10
CA ARG A 381 47.32 16.68 16.29
C ARG A 381 47.38 15.29 16.90
N LEU A 382 48.00 14.35 16.19
CA LEU A 382 48.33 13.01 16.68
C LEU A 382 49.84 12.83 16.74
N VAL A 383 50.33 12.22 17.82
CA VAL A 383 51.73 11.93 18.06
C VAL A 383 51.88 10.43 18.24
N TRP A 384 52.71 9.82 17.39
CA TRP A 384 53.10 8.41 17.48
C TRP A 384 54.55 8.33 17.99
N ARG A 385 54.75 7.76 19.18
CA ARG A 385 56.08 7.57 19.78
C ARG A 385 56.40 6.09 19.84
N GLU A 386 57.61 5.74 19.39
CA GLU A 386 58.14 4.39 19.51
C GLU A 386 59.24 4.39 20.58
N LEU A 387 59.09 3.51 21.56
CA LEU A 387 59.94 3.42 22.75
C LEU A 387 60.60 2.04 22.83
N ASP A 388 61.80 2.01 23.42
CA ASP A 388 62.56 0.76 23.64
C ASP A 388 62.77 -0.06 22.34
N GLY A 389 62.86 0.64 21.20
CA GLY A 389 63.07 0.07 19.87
C GLY A 389 64.53 0.11 19.41
N PRO A 390 64.83 -0.44 18.22
CA PRO A 390 66.17 -0.40 17.66
C PRO A 390 66.60 1.05 17.34
N ILE A 391 67.89 1.36 17.53
CA ILE A 391 68.44 2.67 17.11
C ILE A 391 68.47 2.69 15.58
N LEU A 392 67.65 3.57 14.99
CA LEU A 392 67.61 3.78 13.55
C LEU A 392 68.50 4.97 13.20
N ASP A 393 69.50 4.77 12.34
CA ASP A 393 70.15 5.88 11.64
C ASP A 393 69.10 6.60 10.79
N ALA A 394 69.11 7.94 10.80
CA ALA A 394 68.08 8.79 10.20
C ALA A 394 67.63 8.30 8.82
N VAL A 395 66.57 7.49 8.80
CA VAL A 395 66.05 6.90 7.57
C VAL A 395 65.41 8.04 6.79
N ARG A 396 65.88 8.28 5.56
CA ARG A 396 65.09 9.02 4.57
C ARG A 396 63.82 8.23 4.31
N ALA A 397 62.77 8.52 5.08
CA ALA A 397 61.47 7.89 4.94
C ALA A 397 60.91 8.22 3.55
N ARG A 398 61.08 7.30 2.60
CA ARG A 398 60.34 7.28 1.34
C ARG A 398 59.41 6.08 1.40
N GLY A 399 58.11 6.33 1.52
CA GLY A 399 57.12 5.26 1.62
C GLY A 399 55.69 5.79 1.49
N PHE A 400 54.78 4.88 1.17
CA PHE A 400 53.36 5.19 0.99
C PHE A 400 52.70 5.73 2.26
N GLY A 401 53.09 5.24 3.44
CA GLY A 401 52.62 5.79 4.72
C GLY A 401 52.84 7.29 4.87
N LEU A 402 53.98 7.82 4.40
CA LEU A 402 54.25 9.26 4.41
C LEU A 402 53.34 10.00 3.41
N VAL A 403 53.12 9.42 2.22
CA VAL A 403 52.20 9.99 1.21
C VAL A 403 50.76 10.05 1.73
N VAL A 404 50.30 9.01 2.41
CA VAL A 404 48.96 8.98 3.02
C VAL A 404 48.86 10.01 4.14
N LEU A 405 49.87 10.09 5.02
CA LEU A 405 49.91 11.04 6.15
C LEU A 405 50.03 12.51 5.70
N GLU A 406 50.83 12.82 4.68
CA GLU A 406 51.11 14.19 4.26
C GLU A 406 50.13 14.74 3.22
N ARG A 407 49.54 13.90 2.37
CA ARG A 407 48.64 14.35 1.29
C ARG A 407 47.19 13.96 1.49
N VAL A 408 46.94 12.75 1.96
CA VAL A 408 45.60 12.14 1.88
C VAL A 408 44.80 12.35 3.17
N ALA A 409 45.42 12.11 4.32
CA ALA A 409 44.81 12.33 5.63
C ALA A 409 44.39 13.79 5.88
N PRO A 410 45.16 14.83 5.49
CA PRO A 410 44.73 16.23 5.70
C PRO A 410 43.50 16.60 4.88
N GLN A 411 43.35 16.09 3.65
CA GLN A 411 42.18 16.33 2.80
C GLN A 411 40.92 15.59 3.30
N ALA A 412 41.10 14.56 4.12
CA ALA A 412 39.99 13.78 4.67
C ALA A 412 39.44 14.35 5.98
N LEU A 413 40.22 15.23 6.64
CA LEU A 413 39.92 15.88 7.92
C LEU A 413 39.43 17.33 7.75
N SER A 414 39.55 17.90 6.54
CA SER A 414 38.89 19.13 6.12
C SER A 414 37.44 18.87 5.73
#